data_AF-A0A4Y1PYI6-F1
#
_entry.id   AF-A0A4Y1PYI6-F1
#
_cell.length_a   1.000
_cell.length_b   1.000
_cell.length_c   1.000
_cell.angle_alpha   90.00
_cell.angle_beta   90.00
_cell.angle_gamma   90.00
#
_symmetry.space_group_name_H-M   'P 1'
#
loop_
_entity.id
_entity.type
_entity.pdbx_description
1 polymer ?
#
loop_
_entity_poly.entity_id
_entity_poly.type
_entity_poly.pdbx_seq_one_letter_code
_entity_poly.pdbx_strand_id
1 'polypeptide(L)'
;RSKTATEDGEVTSLVMELNLDGDFRKTKKKITWLAEPMDTHPVVEITLLDYDYLITKKKLEEEDDVKDFVSPISEFREEALADANVIALKAGDII
;
A
#
# COMPACT_ATOMS: atom_id res chain seq x y z
N ARG A 1 -25.49 -6.16 1.24
CA ARG A 1 -24.07 -6.06 1.70
C ARG A 1 -23.79 -7.01 2.88
N SER A 2 -22.76 -7.85 2.81
CA SER A 2 -22.38 -8.84 3.85
C SER A 2 -20.86 -9.07 3.90
N LYS A 3 -20.34 -9.69 4.96
CA LYS A 3 -18.92 -10.11 5.08
C LYS A 3 -18.81 -11.56 5.55
N THR A 4 -17.72 -12.23 5.19
CA THR A 4 -17.33 -13.55 5.73
C THR A 4 -16.09 -13.37 6.61
N ALA A 5 -16.04 -14.09 7.74
CA ALA A 5 -14.91 -14.04 8.66
C ALA A 5 -14.58 -15.43 9.22
N THR A 6 -13.33 -15.63 9.61
CA THR A 6 -12.87 -16.82 10.35
C THR A 6 -13.41 -16.83 11.78
N GLU A 7 -13.26 -17.95 12.49
CA GLU A 7 -13.65 -18.06 13.91
C GLU A 7 -12.89 -17.05 14.80
N ASP A 8 -11.64 -16.75 14.44
CA ASP A 8 -10.79 -15.76 15.12
C ASP A 8 -11.15 -14.30 14.77
N GLY A 9 -12.13 -14.10 13.89
CA GLY A 9 -12.67 -12.77 13.54
C GLY A 9 -11.97 -12.07 12.37
N GLU A 10 -11.03 -12.74 11.69
CA GLU A 10 -10.37 -12.22 10.50
C GLU A 10 -11.33 -12.20 9.30
N VAL A 11 -11.45 -11.06 8.61
CA VAL A 11 -12.39 -10.90 7.49
C VAL A 11 -11.74 -11.42 6.21
N THR A 12 -12.39 -12.39 5.55
CA THR A 12 -11.86 -13.05 4.34
C THR A 12 -12.56 -12.63 3.06
N SER A 13 -13.79 -12.12 3.14
CA SER A 13 -14.50 -11.62 1.96
C SER A 13 -15.58 -10.59 2.31
N LEU A 14 -15.93 -9.76 1.32
CA LEU A 14 -16.96 -8.74 1.43
C LEU A 14 -17.83 -8.75 0.17
N VAL A 15 -19.15 -8.79 0.35
CA VAL A 15 -20.13 -8.65 -0.73
C VAL A 15 -20.76 -7.27 -0.65
N MET A 16 -20.60 -6.51 -1.73
CA MET A 16 -21.11 -5.15 -1.87
C MET A 16 -22.03 -5.04 -3.08
N GLU A 17 -22.79 -3.95 -3.12
CA GLU A 17 -23.71 -3.64 -4.22
C GLU A 17 -23.30 -2.31 -4.84
N LEU A 18 -23.25 -2.27 -6.16
CA LEU A 18 -22.98 -1.08 -6.95
C LEU A 18 -24.20 -0.14 -6.90
N ASN A 19 -23.98 1.11 -6.50
CA ASN A 19 -25.02 2.14 -6.45
C ASN A 19 -24.71 3.26 -7.44
N LEU A 20 -25.18 3.12 -8.68
CA LEU A 20 -24.94 4.09 -9.76
C LEU A 20 -25.73 5.40 -9.59
N ASP A 21 -26.88 5.35 -8.91
CA ASP A 21 -27.73 6.53 -8.66
C ASP A 21 -27.27 7.34 -7.43
N GLY A 22 -26.17 6.93 -6.79
CA GLY A 22 -25.63 7.56 -5.59
C GLY A 22 -24.92 8.90 -5.84
N ASP A 23 -25.04 9.83 -4.90
CA ASP A 23 -24.27 11.08 -4.93
C ASP A 23 -22.85 10.87 -4.37
N PHE A 24 -21.86 10.79 -5.26
CA PHE A 24 -20.47 10.55 -4.91
C PHE A 24 -19.86 11.61 -3.96
N ARG A 25 -20.43 12.83 -3.89
CA ARG A 25 -19.95 13.88 -2.98
C ARG A 25 -20.23 13.56 -1.53
N LYS A 26 -21.25 12.73 -1.26
CA LYS A 26 -21.60 12.27 0.09
C LYS A 26 -20.77 11.07 0.54
N THR A 27 -19.99 10.47 -0.36
CA THR A 27 -19.12 9.33 -0.06
C THR A 27 -17.91 9.77 0.74
N LYS A 28 -17.92 9.46 2.05
CA LYS A 28 -16.83 9.85 2.98
C LYS A 28 -15.59 8.98 2.88
N LYS A 29 -15.74 7.70 2.54
CA LYS A 29 -14.64 6.73 2.48
C LYS A 29 -14.42 6.32 1.03
N LYS A 30 -13.18 6.44 0.57
CA LYS A 30 -12.74 6.00 -0.76
C LYS A 30 -11.63 4.98 -0.56
N ILE A 31 -11.65 3.93 -1.37
CA ILE A 31 -10.67 2.86 -1.33
C ILE A 31 -10.13 2.64 -2.75
N THR A 32 -8.90 2.17 -2.86
CA THR A 32 -8.33 1.60 -4.08
C THR A 32 -8.58 0.10 -4.08
N TRP A 33 -8.68 -0.49 -5.26
CA TRP A 33 -8.92 -1.92 -5.44
C TRP A 33 -8.33 -2.39 -6.77
N LEU A 34 -7.97 -3.66 -6.86
CA LEU A 34 -7.63 -4.34 -8.10
C LEU A 34 -8.78 -5.25 -8.50
N ALA A 35 -9.02 -5.37 -9.81
CA ALA A 35 -9.97 -6.33 -10.32
C ALA A 35 -9.50 -7.76 -10.05
N GLU A 36 -10.45 -8.69 -10.03
CA GLU A 36 -10.13 -10.11 -9.93
C GLU A 36 -9.23 -10.52 -11.12
N PRO A 37 -8.10 -11.21 -10.87
CA PRO A 37 -7.15 -11.55 -11.92
C PRO A 37 -7.78 -12.46 -12.97
N MET A 38 -7.54 -12.12 -14.24
CA MET A 38 -7.91 -12.91 -15.41
C MET A 38 -6.68 -13.09 -16.31
N ASP A 39 -6.67 -14.10 -17.18
CA ASP A 39 -5.55 -14.31 -18.12
C ASP A 39 -5.22 -13.07 -18.98
N THR A 40 -6.25 -12.27 -19.29
CA THR A 40 -6.10 -11.02 -20.07
C THR A 40 -5.64 -9.83 -19.23
N HIS A 41 -5.85 -9.88 -17.91
CA HIS A 41 -5.55 -8.81 -16.95
C HIS A 41 -5.02 -9.45 -15.66
N PRO A 42 -3.77 -9.94 -15.67
CA PRO A 42 -3.18 -10.55 -14.49
C PRO A 42 -2.85 -9.49 -13.43
N VAL A 43 -2.84 -9.91 -12.16
CA VAL A 43 -2.19 -9.13 -11.10
C VAL A 43 -0.71 -9.50 -11.04
N VAL A 44 0.11 -8.56 -10.59
CA VAL A 44 1.57 -8.71 -10.54
C VAL A 44 2.02 -8.70 -9.09
N GLU A 45 2.74 -9.72 -8.67
CA GLU A 45 3.41 -9.75 -7.38
C GLU A 45 4.56 -8.73 -7.38
N ILE A 46 4.54 -7.81 -6.41
CA ILE A 46 5.53 -6.77 -6.27
C ILE A 46 5.99 -6.67 -4.81
N THR A 47 7.14 -6.04 -4.60
CA THR A 47 7.57 -5.60 -3.28
C THR A 47 7.54 -4.09 -3.24
N LEU A 48 6.72 -3.54 -2.34
CA LEU A 48 6.74 -2.12 -2.03
C LEU A 48 7.88 -1.86 -1.04
N LEU A 49 8.70 -0.86 -1.37
CA LEU A 49 9.77 -0.37 -0.51
C LEU A 49 9.36 1.01 0.00
N ASP A 50 9.05 1.09 1.28
CA ASP A 50 8.81 2.36 1.97
C ASP A 50 10.05 2.73 2.79
N TYR A 51 10.42 4.00 2.73
CA TYR A 51 11.65 4.52 3.30
C TYR A 51 11.35 5.62 4.31
N ASP A 52 11.79 5.42 5.54
CA ASP A 52 11.72 6.42 6.61
C ASP A 52 13.04 7.21 6.69
N TYR A 53 13.07 8.19 7.58
CA TYR A 53 14.25 8.99 7.84
C TYR A 53 15.44 8.12 8.26
N LEU A 54 16.61 8.42 7.69
CA LEU A 54 17.85 7.73 8.04
C LEU A 54 18.32 8.05 9.46
N ILE A 55 17.93 9.20 10.01
CA ILE A 55 18.27 9.64 11.35
C ILE A 55 17.03 10.06 12.14
N THR A 56 17.07 9.81 13.45
CA THR A 56 15.99 10.10 14.39
C THR A 56 16.00 11.57 14.87
N LYS A 57 17.11 12.29 14.65
CA LYS A 57 17.27 13.71 15.02
C LYS A 57 17.22 14.60 13.79
N LYS A 58 16.32 15.60 13.81
CA LYS A 58 16.11 16.53 12.67
C LYS A 58 17.38 17.29 12.24
N LYS A 59 18.23 17.64 13.20
CA LYS A 59 19.51 18.32 12.97
C LYS A 59 20.51 17.82 14.03
N LEU A 60 21.66 17.35 13.56
CA LEU A 60 22.79 17.03 14.43
C LEU A 60 23.53 18.31 14.77
N GLU A 61 24.00 18.40 16.00
CA GLU A 61 24.90 19.44 16.51
C GLU A 61 26.35 18.93 16.44
N GLU A 62 27.32 19.82 16.68
CA GLU A 62 28.75 19.53 16.45
C GLU A 62 29.28 18.39 17.35
N GLU A 63 28.63 18.16 18.48
CA GLU A 63 29.02 17.19 19.49
C GLU A 63 28.32 15.83 19.33
N ASP A 64 27.38 15.69 18.39
CA ASP A 64 26.65 14.45 18.15
C ASP A 64 27.45 13.49 17.25
N ASP A 65 27.49 12.19 17.58
CA ASP A 65 27.89 11.14 16.63
C ASP A 65 26.65 10.63 15.89
N VAL A 66 26.68 10.67 14.55
CA VAL A 66 25.61 10.19 13.66
C VAL A 66 25.15 8.78 14.04
N LYS A 67 26.09 7.91 14.44
CA LYS A 67 25.82 6.50 14.77
C LYS A 67 24.79 6.35 15.89
N ASP A 68 24.76 7.30 16.81
CA ASP A 68 23.84 7.29 17.96
C ASP A 68 22.41 7.68 17.55
N PHE A 69 22.24 8.24 16.36
CA PHE A 69 20.95 8.73 15.86
C PHE A 69 20.47 8.01 14.61
N VAL A 70 21.17 6.99 14.10
CA VAL A 70 20.72 6.17 12.97
C VAL A 70 19.36 5.53 13.31
N SER A 71 18.41 5.60 12.37
CA SER A 71 17.13 4.92 12.55
C SER A 71 17.35 3.41 12.60
N PRO A 72 16.83 2.70 13.61
CA PRO A 72 16.97 1.24 13.70
C PRO A 72 16.34 0.51 12.51
N ILE A 73 15.29 1.09 11.93
CA ILE A 73 14.57 0.56 10.76
C ILE A 73 14.21 1.76 9.88
N SER A 74 14.80 1.83 8.69
CA SER A 74 14.55 2.89 7.71
C SER A 74 14.01 2.38 6.38
N GLU A 75 13.93 1.07 6.20
CA GLU A 75 13.36 0.43 5.01
C GLU A 75 12.32 -0.59 5.46
N PHE A 76 11.12 -0.50 4.90
CA PHE A 76 10.01 -1.41 5.12
C PHE A 76 9.70 -2.08 3.79
N ARG A 77 9.63 -3.41 3.83
CA ARG A 77 9.31 -4.24 2.66
C ARG A 77 7.95 -4.87 2.86
N GLU A 78 7.06 -4.63 1.90
CA GLU A 78 5.72 -5.21 1.92
C GLU A 78 5.48 -5.96 0.60
N GLU A 79 5.10 -7.22 0.71
CA GLU A 79 4.63 -8.00 -0.43
C GLU A 79 3.22 -7.51 -0.80
N ALA A 80 3.02 -7.18 -2.07
CA ALA A 80 1.77 -6.62 -2.54
C ALA A 80 1.43 -7.11 -3.96
N LEU A 81 0.19 -6.84 -4.36
CA LEU A 81 -0.27 -7.04 -5.73
C LEU A 81 -0.44 -5.69 -6.41
N ALA A 82 -0.03 -5.62 -7.68
CA ALA A 82 -0.22 -4.46 -8.55
C ALA A 82 -0.97 -4.82 -9.83
N ASP A 83 -1.50 -3.80 -10.49
CA ASP A 83 -2.12 -3.91 -11.80
C ASP A 83 -1.09 -4.24 -12.90
N ALA A 84 -1.50 -4.94 -13.95
CA ALA A 84 -0.64 -5.36 -15.07
C ALA A 84 0.16 -4.21 -15.73
N ASN A 85 -0.33 -2.96 -15.64
CA ASN A 85 0.36 -1.81 -16.22
C ASN A 85 1.77 -1.60 -15.64
N VAL A 86 2.06 -2.08 -14.42
CA VAL A 86 3.39 -1.92 -13.81
C VAL A 86 4.49 -2.70 -14.55
N ILE A 87 4.14 -3.73 -15.32
CA ILE A 87 5.09 -4.54 -16.10
C ILE A 87 5.83 -3.68 -17.14
N ALA A 88 5.17 -2.65 -17.66
CA ALA A 88 5.72 -1.79 -18.71
C ALA A 88 6.61 -0.66 -18.18
N LEU A 89 6.70 -0.50 -16.85
CA LEU A 89 7.47 0.58 -16.23
C LEU A 89 8.98 0.34 -16.38
N LYS A 90 9.70 1.43 -16.52
CA LYS A 90 11.16 1.47 -16.57
C LYS A 90 11.70 2.03 -15.25
N ALA A 91 12.94 1.66 -14.93
CA ALA A 91 13.63 2.23 -13.79
C ALA A 91 13.69 3.77 -13.92
N GLY A 92 13.20 4.46 -12.89
CA GLY A 92 13.10 5.92 -12.86
C GLY A 92 11.73 6.49 -13.26
N ASP A 93 10.78 5.67 -13.70
CA ASP A 93 9.40 6.12 -13.91
C ASP A 93 8.73 6.50 -12.58
N ILE A 94 7.90 7.55 -12.61
CA ILE A 94 7.16 8.06 -11.45
C ILE A 94 5.66 7.83 -11.71
N ILE A 95 4.97 7.22 -10.75
CA ILE A 95 3.57 6.79 -10.81
C ILE A 95 2.73 7.60 -9.82
#